data_AF-A0A497HKD6-F1
#
_entry.id   AF-A0A497HKD6-F1
#
_cell.length_a   1.000
_cell.length_b   1.000
_cell.length_c   1.000
_cell.angle_alpha   90.00
_cell.angle_beta   90.00
_cell.angle_gamma   90.00
#
_symmetry.space_group_name_H-M   'P 1'
#
loop_
_entity.id
_entity.type
_entity.pdbx_description
1 polymer ?
#
loop_
_entity_poly.entity_id
_entity_poly.type
_entity_poly.pdbx_seq_one_letter_code
_entity_poly.pdbx_strand_id
1 'polypeptide(L)'
;MVKCSYCGKEAALPFKCKFCGEYFCADHRLPENHECPGLKRYKEKRKLHPKGWIYEPFRYEPKTEKKKTTKINQRLVVYAILVIIAIIIIYESLT
;
A
#
# COMPACT_ATOMS: atom_id res chain seq x y z
N MET A 1 -16.11 -8.06 37.99
CA MET A 1 -15.35 -8.96 37.07
C MET A 1 -15.90 -8.77 35.67
N VAL A 2 -15.06 -8.85 34.64
CA VAL A 2 -15.51 -8.66 33.25
C VAL A 2 -16.01 -10.00 32.70
N LYS A 3 -17.15 -10.00 32.01
CA LYS A 3 -17.67 -11.21 31.36
C LYS A 3 -17.10 -11.33 29.95
N CYS A 4 -16.84 -12.57 29.54
CA CYS A 4 -16.46 -12.87 28.17
C CYS A 4 -17.62 -12.56 27.22
N SER A 5 -17.41 -11.70 26.21
CA SER A 5 -18.46 -11.34 25.24
C SER A 5 -18.91 -12.50 24.35
N TYR A 6 -18.18 -13.63 24.34
CA TYR A 6 -18.54 -14.83 23.56
C TYR A 6 -19.28 -15.90 24.38
N CYS A 7 -18.71 -16.34 25.52
CA CYS A 7 -19.27 -17.44 26.31
C CYS A 7 -19.95 -17.01 27.62
N GLY A 8 -19.93 -15.72 27.95
CA GLY A 8 -20.58 -15.18 29.15
C GLY A 8 -19.89 -15.51 30.49
N LYS A 9 -18.87 -16.38 30.49
CA LYS A 9 -18.10 -16.72 31.69
C LYS A 9 -17.39 -15.50 32.26
N GLU A 10 -17.23 -15.48 33.58
CA GLU A 10 -16.44 -14.45 34.25
C GLU A 10 -14.96 -14.65 33.93
N ALA A 11 -14.34 -13.62 33.36
CA ALA A 11 -12.92 -13.61 33.07
C ALA A 11 -12.17 -12.98 34.25
N ALA A 12 -11.50 -13.82 35.04
CA ALA A 12 -10.58 -13.33 36.08
C ALA A 12 -9.43 -12.49 35.45
N LEU A 13 -9.01 -12.86 34.24
CA LEU A 13 -8.07 -12.13 33.41
C LEU A 13 -8.73 -11.80 32.06
N PRO A 14 -9.32 -10.60 31.91
CA PRO A 14 -9.97 -10.22 30.67
C PRO A 14 -8.95 -9.81 29.60
N PHE A 15 -9.05 -10.43 28.43
CA PHE A 15 -8.22 -10.13 27.26
C PHE A 15 -8.99 -9.24 26.29
N LYS A 16 -8.44 -8.06 25.96
CA LYS A 16 -9.02 -7.17 24.95
C LYS A 16 -8.56 -7.58 23.55
N CYS A 17 -9.50 -7.89 22.66
CA CYS A 17 -9.19 -8.22 21.27
C CYS A 17 -8.79 -6.96 20.48
N LYS A 18 -7.64 -6.99 19.79
CA LYS A 18 -7.16 -5.85 18.97
C LYS A 18 -7.99 -5.58 17.71
N PHE A 19 -8.80 -6.55 17.29
CA PHE A 19 -9.56 -6.48 16.03
C PHE A 19 -11.00 -6.01 16.25
N CYS A 20 -11.69 -6.47 17.29
CA CYS A 20 -13.07 -6.06 17.61
C CYS A 20 -13.19 -5.17 18.86
N GLY A 21 -12.17 -5.08 19.71
CA GLY A 21 -12.17 -4.22 20.90
C GLY A 21 -12.86 -4.81 22.14
N GLU A 22 -13.55 -5.94 22.00
CA GLU A 22 -14.27 -6.64 23.07
C GLU A 22 -13.35 -7.42 24.03
N TYR A 23 -13.90 -7.82 25.18
CA TYR A 23 -13.19 -8.57 26.22
C TYR A 23 -13.57 -10.05 26.24
N PHE A 24 -12.56 -10.91 26.39
CA PHE A 24 -12.71 -12.36 26.35
C PHE A 24 -11.96 -13.07 27.50
N CYS A 25 -12.39 -14.27 27.85
CA CYS A 25 -11.66 -15.15 28.77
C CYS A 25 -10.44 -15.79 28.11
N ALA A 26 -9.62 -16.51 28.89
CA ALA A 26 -8.39 -17.17 28.40
C ALA A 26 -8.65 -18.13 27.21
N ASP A 27 -9.79 -18.81 27.20
CA ASP A 27 -10.18 -19.75 26.14
C ASP A 27 -10.56 -19.03 24.83
N HIS A 28 -11.14 -17.84 24.93
CA HIS A 28 -11.67 -17.08 23.79
C HIS A 28 -10.81 -15.87 23.42
N ARG A 29 -9.59 -15.75 23.96
CA ARG A 29 -8.70 -14.61 23.70
C ARG A 29 -8.22 -14.53 22.25
N LEU A 30 -8.17 -15.66 21.53
CA LEU A 30 -7.79 -15.71 20.12
C LEU A 30 -8.96 -15.28 19.22
N PRO A 31 -8.71 -14.51 18.16
CA PRO A 31 -9.75 -14.07 17.22
C PRO A 31 -10.56 -15.20 16.56
N GLU A 32 -9.95 -16.37 16.40
CA GLU A 32 -10.60 -17.55 15.80
C GLU A 32 -11.54 -18.26 16.79
N ASN A 33 -11.30 -18.10 18.09
CA ASN A 33 -12.10 -18.76 19.12
C ASN A 33 -13.39 -18.00 19.47
N HIS A 34 -13.55 -16.74 19.02
CA HIS A 34 -14.77 -15.96 19.26
C HIS A 34 -15.39 -15.40 17.98
N GLU A 35 -15.06 -16.00 16.83
CA GLU A 35 -15.58 -15.57 15.52
C GLU A 35 -15.41 -14.06 15.27
N CYS A 36 -14.19 -13.55 15.49
CA CYS A 36 -13.95 -12.12 15.52
C CYS A 36 -14.38 -11.41 14.22
N PRO A 37 -15.29 -10.41 14.28
CA PRO A 37 -15.75 -9.70 13.09
C PRO A 37 -14.62 -8.89 12.43
N GLY A 38 -13.68 -8.36 13.22
CA GLY A 38 -12.52 -7.62 12.72
C GLY A 38 -11.47 -8.49 12.01
N LEU A 39 -11.49 -9.82 12.23
CA LEU A 39 -10.54 -10.75 11.62
C LEU A 39 -10.78 -10.89 10.11
N LYS A 40 -12.04 -10.92 9.66
CA LYS A 40 -12.38 -11.02 8.23
C LYS A 40 -11.80 -9.85 7.44
N ARG A 41 -12.06 -8.62 7.89
CA ARG A 41 -11.53 -7.39 7.29
C ARG A 41 -10.00 -7.36 7.29
N TYR A 42 -9.36 -7.86 8.35
CA TYR A 42 -7.91 -7.98 8.40
C TYR A 42 -7.36 -9.00 7.39
N LYS A 43 -7.98 -10.19 7.28
CA LYS A 43 -7.61 -11.23 6.30
C LYS A 43 -7.77 -10.72 4.86
N GLU A 44 -8.83 -9.97 4.56
CA GLU A 44 -9.05 -9.33 3.24
C GLU A 44 -7.95 -8.33 2.90
N LYS A 45 -7.61 -7.42 3.82
CA LYS A 45 -6.50 -6.47 3.62
C LYS A 45 -5.18 -7.19 3.33
N ARG A 46 -4.91 -8.31 3.99
CA ARG A 46 -3.69 -9.11 3.74
C ARG A 46 -3.68 -9.81 2.38
N LYS A 47 -4.84 -10.17 1.82
CA LYS A 47 -4.92 -10.75 0.46
C LYS A 47 -4.56 -9.74 -0.63
N LEU A 48 -4.76 -8.45 -0.37
CA LEU A 48 -4.36 -7.36 -1.26
C LEU A 48 -2.84 -7.13 -1.27
N HIS A 49 -2.10 -7.68 -0.31
CA HIS A 49 -0.65 -7.71 -0.42
C HIS A 49 -0.25 -8.83 -1.40
N PRO A 50 0.57 -8.54 -2.42
CA PRO A 50 1.04 -9.56 -3.36
C PRO A 50 1.69 -10.71 -2.59
N LYS A 51 1.35 -11.96 -2.98
CA LYS A 51 1.87 -13.22 -2.43
C LYS A 51 3.40 -13.17 -2.39
N GLY A 52 3.98 -12.91 -1.23
CA GLY A 52 5.45 -12.84 -1.09
C GLY A 52 6.02 -12.45 0.28
N TRP A 53 5.20 -12.14 1.30
CA TRP A 53 5.73 -11.77 2.62
C TRP A 53 5.86 -13.00 3.53
N ILE A 54 6.96 -13.73 3.37
CA ILE A 54 7.54 -14.55 4.45
C ILE A 54 8.16 -13.56 5.44
N TYR A 55 7.93 -13.72 6.75
CA TYR A 55 8.51 -12.83 7.76
C TYR A 55 10.02 -13.11 7.86
N GLU A 56 10.81 -12.35 7.11
CA GLU A 56 12.26 -12.30 7.26
C GLU A 56 12.62 -11.24 8.33
N PRO A 57 13.40 -11.58 9.37
CA PRO A 57 13.68 -10.67 10.49
C PRO A 57 14.64 -9.51 10.13
N PHE A 58 15.26 -9.52 8.94
CA PHE A 58 16.02 -8.39 8.42
C PHE A 58 15.10 -7.50 7.57
N ARG A 59 14.81 -6.28 8.02
CA ARG A 59 14.11 -5.28 7.20
C ARG A 59 14.98 -4.93 5.99
N TYR A 60 14.74 -5.57 4.85
CA TYR A 60 15.15 -5.01 3.57
C TYR A 60 14.14 -3.94 3.17
N GLU A 61 14.57 -2.69 3.19
CA GLU A 61 13.80 -1.58 2.65
C GLU A 61 13.75 -1.73 1.11
N PRO A 62 12.56 -1.86 0.49
CA PRO A 62 12.48 -2.00 -0.95
C PRO A 62 12.95 -0.70 -1.59
N LYS A 63 14.10 -0.75 -2.29
CA LYS A 63 14.56 0.35 -3.13
C LYS A 63 13.52 0.55 -4.22
N THR A 64 12.69 1.58 -4.07
CA THR A 64 11.74 1.99 -5.10
C THR A 64 12.54 2.37 -6.32
N GLU A 65 12.46 1.54 -7.36
CA GLU A 65 13.14 1.79 -8.61
C GLU A 65 12.44 2.97 -9.31
N LYS A 66 12.97 4.16 -9.08
CA LYS A 66 12.49 5.40 -9.69
C LYS A 66 12.73 5.27 -11.19
N LYS A 67 11.66 5.07 -11.96
CA LYS A 67 11.71 5.14 -13.43
C LYS A 67 12.34 6.49 -13.81
N LYS A 68 13.55 6.45 -14.35
CA LYS A 68 14.25 7.63 -14.85
C LYS A 68 13.49 8.12 -16.07
N THR A 69 12.66 9.15 -15.90
CA THR A 69 12.07 9.86 -17.02
C THR A 69 13.20 10.61 -17.73
N THR A 70 13.50 10.21 -18.95
CA THR A 70 14.49 10.90 -19.77
C THR A 70 13.96 12.29 -20.10
N LYS A 71 14.53 13.31 -19.46
CA LYS A 71 14.11 14.70 -19.64
C LYS A 71 14.74 15.20 -20.95
N ILE A 72 13.94 15.25 -22.02
CA ILE A 72 14.39 15.81 -23.30
C ILE A 72 14.62 17.32 -23.12
N ASN A 73 15.77 17.83 -23.58
CA ASN A 73 16.15 19.23 -23.47
C ASN A 73 15.28 20.09 -24.41
N GLN A 74 14.17 20.62 -23.88
CA GLN A 74 13.18 21.39 -24.63
C GLN A 74 13.78 22.58 -25.42
N ARG A 75 14.87 23.20 -24.94
CA ARG A 75 15.58 24.26 -25.68
C ARG A 75 16.14 23.79 -27.02
N LEU A 76 16.68 22.58 -27.09
CA LEU A 76 17.20 22.02 -28.35
C LEU A 76 16.06 21.76 -29.34
N VAL A 77 14.90 21.31 -28.85
CA VAL A 77 13.70 21.10 -29.66
C VAL A 77 13.22 22.43 -30.25
N VAL A 78 13.20 23.50 -29.44
CA VAL A 78 12.81 24.83 -29.91
C VAL A 78 13.78 25.37 -30.96
N TYR A 79 15.10 25.27 -30.75
CA TYR A 79 16.07 25.72 -31.75
C TYR A 79 15.97 24.93 -33.06
N ALA A 80 15.76 23.61 -32.99
CA ALA A 80 15.55 22.79 -34.19
C ALA A 80 14.31 23.25 -34.97
N ILE A 81 13.20 23.56 -34.29
CA ILE A 81 11.98 24.08 -34.92
C ILE A 81 12.22 25.44 -35.56
N LEU A 82 12.89 26.38 -34.87
CA LEU A 82 13.19 27.71 -35.40
C LEU A 82 14.07 27.65 -36.66
N VAL A 83 15.05 26.76 -36.68
CA VAL A 83 15.91 26.54 -37.86
C VAL A 83 15.10 25.99 -39.04
N ILE A 84 14.22 25.00 -38.79
CA ILE A 84 13.36 24.44 -39.84
C ILE A 84 12.44 25.53 -40.41
N ILE A 85 11.82 26.36 -39.57
CA ILE A 85 10.97 27.47 -40.01
C ILE A 85 11.76 28.48 -40.84
N ALA A 86 12.96 28.88 -40.39
CA ALA A 86 13.80 29.81 -41.13
C ALA A 86 14.19 29.26 -42.51
N ILE A 87 14.52 27.98 -42.62
CA ILE A 87 14.83 27.32 -43.88
C ILE A 87 13.62 27.35 -44.82
N ILE A 88 12.41 27.06 -44.33
CA ILE A 88 11.18 27.09 -45.13
C ILE A 88 10.93 28.50 -45.70
N ILE A 89 11.04 29.53 -44.87
CA ILE A 89 10.85 30.93 -45.28
C ILE A 89 11.86 31.32 -46.38
N ILE A 90 13.11 30.88 -46.26
CA ILE A 90 14.14 31.15 -47.27
C ILE A 90 13.75 30.51 -48.61
N TYR A 91 13.34 29.24 -48.62
CA TYR A 91 12.93 28.57 -49.86
C TYR A 91 11.71 29.21 -50.51
N GLU A 92 10.74 29.66 -49.72
CA GLU A 92 9.56 30.38 -50.22
C GLU A 92 9.96 31.73 -50.84
N SER A 93 10.94 32.43 -50.28
CA SER A 93 11.44 33.70 -50.84
C SER A 93 12.27 33.55 -52.12
N LEU A 94 12.74 32.33 -52.42
CA LEU A 94 13.55 31.99 -53.59
C LEU A 94 12.71 31.41 -54.75
N THR A 95 11.45 31.04 -54.49
CA THR A 95 10.51 30.47 -55.48
C THR A 95 9.55 31.55 -55.97
#